data_AF-A0A852UT98-F1
#
_entry.id   AF-A0A852UT98-F1
#
_cell.length_a   1.000
_cell.length_b   1.000
_cell.length_c   1.000
_cell.angle_alpha   90.00
_cell.angle_beta   90.00
_cell.angle_gamma   90.00
#
_symmetry.space_group_name_H-M   'P 1'
#
loop_
_entity.id
_entity.type
_entity.pdbx_description
1 polymer ?
#
loop_
_entity_poly.entity_id
_entity_poly.type
_entity_poly.pdbx_seq_one_letter_code
_entity_poly.pdbx_strand_id
1 'polypeptide(L)'
;MTEEDATKAVAAALAALERDSEAAAGAVREIGDPNQAFQQATELVETLRKLYEASADLRAEQAARIFETERMSLAGLADRIGVSKARAAQLVKTARSVGRPKTSEDEHV
;
A
#
# COMPACT_ATOMS: atom_id res chain seq x y z
N MET A 1 -18.15 12.18 -9.36
CA MET A 1 -18.10 11.27 -8.19
C MET A 1 -17.97 12.15 -6.96
N THR A 2 -18.88 12.02 -6.01
CA THR A 2 -18.78 12.76 -4.72
C THR A 2 -17.76 12.08 -3.80
N GLU A 3 -17.33 12.75 -2.72
CA GLU A 3 -16.46 12.14 -1.70
C GLU A 3 -17.13 10.93 -1.03
N GLU A 4 -18.46 10.98 -0.85
CA GLU A 4 -19.26 9.89 -0.33
C GLU A 4 -19.27 8.69 -1.31
N ASP A 5 -19.47 8.96 -2.60
CA ASP A 5 -19.42 7.92 -3.65
C ASP A 5 -18.02 7.28 -3.73
N ALA A 6 -16.96 8.09 -3.63
CA ALA A 6 -15.58 7.60 -3.64
C ALA A 6 -15.29 6.71 -2.42
N THR A 7 -15.75 7.12 -1.24
CA THR A 7 -15.59 6.33 0.00
C THR A 7 -16.33 4.99 -0.10
N LYS A 8 -17.57 5.00 -0.62
CA LYS A 8 -18.33 3.76 -0.86
C LYS A 8 -17.65 2.85 -1.88
N ALA A 9 -17.10 3.42 -2.96
CA ALA A 9 -16.36 2.67 -3.96
C ALA A 9 -15.10 2.02 -3.35
N VAL A 10 -14.35 2.73 -2.51
CA VAL A 10 -13.19 2.16 -1.78
C VAL A 10 -13.62 1.02 -0.87
N ALA A 11 -14.68 1.18 -0.09
CA ALA A 11 -15.18 0.12 0.79
C ALA A 11 -15.61 -1.14 0.00
N ALA A 12 -16.30 -0.95 -1.13
CA ALA A 12 -16.68 -2.05 -2.01
C ALA A 12 -15.47 -2.76 -2.62
N ALA A 13 -14.45 -2.01 -3.05
CA ALA A 13 -13.22 -2.56 -3.60
C ALA A 13 -12.41 -3.35 -2.56
N LEU A 14 -12.32 -2.86 -1.32
CA LEU A 14 -11.66 -3.58 -0.22
C LEU A 14 -12.37 -4.89 0.09
N ALA A 15 -13.70 -4.88 0.16
CA ALA A 15 -14.50 -6.09 0.36
C ALA A 15 -14.34 -7.10 -0.79
N ALA A 16 -14.13 -6.63 -2.03
CA ALA A 16 -13.82 -7.50 -3.15
C ALA A 16 -12.43 -8.12 -3.02
N LEU A 17 -11.40 -7.33 -2.70
CA LEU A 17 -10.03 -7.82 -2.49
C LEU A 17 -9.95 -8.89 -1.40
N GLU A 18 -10.67 -8.70 -0.29
CA GLU A 18 -10.72 -9.69 0.80
C GLU A 18 -11.33 -11.01 0.32
N ARG A 19 -12.52 -10.96 -0.31
CA ARG A 19 -13.18 -12.16 -0.86
C ARG A 19 -12.33 -12.87 -1.91
N ASP A 20 -11.71 -12.13 -2.82
CA ASP A 20 -10.91 -12.70 -3.91
C ASP A 20 -9.62 -13.32 -3.37
N SER A 21 -9.01 -12.70 -2.35
CA SER A 21 -7.84 -13.27 -1.65
C SER A 21 -8.19 -14.56 -0.93
N GLU A 22 -9.34 -14.63 -0.26
CA GLU A 22 -9.82 -15.86 0.38
C GLU A 22 -10.12 -16.96 -0.64
N ALA A 23 -10.78 -16.61 -1.75
CA ALA A 23 -11.08 -17.53 -2.84
C ALA A 23 -9.80 -18.11 -3.47
N ALA A 24 -8.78 -17.27 -3.70
CA ALA A 24 -7.48 -17.70 -4.21
C ALA A 24 -6.78 -18.66 -3.22
N ALA A 25 -6.79 -18.34 -1.93
CA ALA A 25 -6.23 -19.22 -0.91
C ALA A 25 -6.97 -20.56 -0.84
N GLY A 26 -8.30 -20.56 -1.02
CA GLY A 26 -9.11 -21.77 -1.15
C GLY A 26 -8.70 -22.60 -2.35
N ALA A 27 -8.61 -21.99 -3.55
CA ALA A 27 -8.21 -22.68 -4.77
C ALA A 27 -6.82 -23.31 -4.65
N VAL A 28 -5.84 -22.62 -4.04
CA VAL A 28 -4.50 -23.16 -3.80
C VAL A 28 -4.53 -24.43 -2.93
N ARG A 29 -5.42 -24.50 -1.94
CA ARG A 29 -5.55 -25.67 -1.04
C ARG A 29 -6.15 -26.89 -1.73
N GLU A 30 -6.95 -26.70 -2.76
CA GLU A 30 -7.56 -27.79 -3.54
C GLU A 30 -6.60 -28.38 -4.60
N ILE A 31 -5.44 -27.76 -4.83
CA ILE A 31 -4.44 -28.28 -5.78
C ILE A 31 -3.78 -29.52 -5.18
N GLY A 32 -4.03 -30.68 -5.82
CA GLY A 32 -3.52 -31.97 -5.37
C GLY A 32 -2.01 -32.17 -5.57
N ASP A 33 -1.39 -31.51 -6.55
CA ASP A 33 0.06 -31.57 -6.75
C ASP A 33 0.78 -30.58 -5.81
N PRO A 34 1.65 -31.04 -4.89
CA PRO A 34 2.29 -30.16 -3.92
C PRO A 34 3.20 -29.09 -4.55
N ASN A 35 3.86 -29.40 -5.66
CA ASN A 35 4.73 -28.43 -6.33
C ASN A 35 3.91 -27.33 -6.97
N GLN A 36 2.84 -27.68 -7.68
CA GLN A 36 1.91 -26.73 -8.25
C GLN A 36 1.23 -25.87 -7.16
N ALA A 37 0.82 -26.47 -6.04
CA ALA A 37 0.24 -25.73 -4.92
C ALA A 37 1.23 -24.70 -4.36
N PHE A 38 2.51 -25.08 -4.20
CA PHE A 38 3.56 -24.17 -3.75
C PHE A 38 3.81 -23.01 -4.72
N GLN A 39 3.86 -23.27 -6.03
CA GLN A 39 4.04 -22.22 -7.04
C GLN A 39 2.87 -21.23 -7.00
N GLN A 40 1.63 -21.71 -6.95
CA GLN A 40 0.45 -20.86 -6.89
C GLN A 40 0.34 -20.07 -5.58
N ALA A 41 0.73 -20.68 -4.44
CA ALA A 41 0.86 -19.95 -3.18
C ALA A 41 1.91 -18.82 -3.26
N THR A 42 3.02 -19.06 -3.95
CA THR A 42 4.07 -18.06 -4.18
C THR A 42 3.53 -16.90 -5.01
N GLU A 43 2.84 -17.18 -6.12
CA GLU A 43 2.20 -16.15 -6.96
C GLU A 43 1.20 -15.28 -6.18
N LEU A 44 0.41 -15.90 -5.28
CA LEU A 44 -0.50 -15.16 -4.40
C LEU A 44 0.26 -14.20 -3.47
N VAL A 45 1.33 -14.67 -2.82
CA VAL A 45 2.17 -13.83 -1.94
C VAL A 45 2.82 -12.68 -2.69
N GLU A 46 3.38 -12.93 -3.88
CA GLU A 46 3.98 -11.91 -4.74
C GLU A 46 2.95 -10.84 -5.14
N THR A 47 1.73 -11.25 -5.46
CA THR A 47 0.65 -10.35 -5.85
C THR A 47 0.22 -9.48 -4.67
N LEU A 48 -0.02 -10.08 -3.50
CA LEU A 48 -0.40 -9.36 -2.29
C LEU A 48 0.69 -8.39 -1.83
N ARG A 49 1.97 -8.74 -2.02
CA ARG A 49 3.08 -7.82 -1.72
C ARG A 49 3.04 -6.57 -2.60
N LYS A 50 2.84 -6.72 -3.91
CA LYS A 50 2.73 -5.58 -4.84
C LYS A 50 1.57 -4.66 -4.45
N LEU A 51 0.43 -5.24 -4.07
CA LEU A 51 -0.72 -4.47 -3.59
C LEU A 51 -0.41 -3.73 -2.27
N TYR A 52 0.28 -4.39 -1.34
CA TYR A 52 0.73 -3.77 -0.11
C TYR A 52 1.66 -2.58 -0.38
N GLU A 53 2.67 -2.75 -1.23
CA GLU A 53 3.62 -1.69 -1.60
C GLU A 53 2.89 -0.48 -2.21
N ALA A 54 2.04 -0.71 -3.20
CA ALA A 54 1.25 0.36 -3.83
C ALA A 54 0.33 1.08 -2.83
N SER A 55 -0.29 0.34 -1.91
CA SER A 55 -1.14 0.92 -0.86
C SER A 55 -0.35 1.72 0.18
N ALA A 56 0.87 1.29 0.49
CA ALA A 56 1.78 2.00 1.39
C ALA A 56 2.22 3.34 0.79
N ASP A 57 2.48 3.37 -0.52
CA ASP A 57 2.81 4.59 -1.26
C ASP A 57 1.63 5.57 -1.28
N LEU A 58 0.40 5.09 -1.51
CA LEU A 58 -0.82 5.92 -1.40
C LEU A 58 -0.98 6.52 0.00
N ARG A 59 -0.72 5.74 1.06
CA ARG A 59 -0.77 6.24 2.44
C ARG A 59 0.31 7.30 2.68
N ALA A 60 1.52 7.10 2.16
CA ALA A 60 2.60 8.07 2.24
C ALA A 60 2.23 9.38 1.52
N GLU A 61 1.63 9.28 0.34
CA GLU A 61 1.15 10.42 -0.44
C GLU A 61 0.11 11.23 0.33
N GLN A 62 -0.92 10.58 0.91
CA GLN A 62 -1.93 11.31 1.68
C GLN A 62 -1.35 11.95 2.95
N ALA A 63 -0.39 11.30 3.62
CA ALA A 63 0.31 11.89 4.76
C ALA A 63 1.12 13.14 4.35
N ALA A 64 1.79 13.11 3.20
CA ALA A 64 2.50 14.27 2.66
C ALA A 64 1.55 15.41 2.27
N ARG A 65 0.40 15.10 1.65
CA ARG A 65 -0.63 16.10 1.33
C ARG A 65 -1.16 16.81 2.58
N ILE A 66 -1.43 16.07 3.66
CA ILE A 66 -1.82 16.64 4.97
C ILE A 66 -0.71 17.55 5.51
N PHE A 67 0.53 17.06 5.52
CA PHE A 67 1.69 17.80 6.00
C PHE A 67 1.88 19.14 5.28
N GLU A 68 1.76 19.14 3.95
CA GLU A 68 1.96 20.32 3.10
C GLU A 68 0.79 21.30 3.17
N THR A 69 -0.44 20.80 3.15
CA THR A 69 -1.66 21.62 3.15
C THR A 69 -1.83 22.35 4.48
N GLU A 70 -1.57 21.67 5.60
CA GLU A 70 -1.73 22.25 6.93
C GLU A 70 -0.46 22.94 7.45
N ARG A 71 0.66 22.88 6.70
CA ARG A 71 1.98 23.44 7.06
C ARG A 71 2.45 23.05 8.47
N MET A 72 2.14 21.83 8.88
CA MET A 72 2.40 21.33 10.23
C MET A 72 3.85 20.88 10.44
N SER A 73 4.26 20.75 11.69
CA SER A 73 5.52 20.08 12.02
C SER A 73 5.37 18.56 11.90
N LEU A 74 6.50 17.82 11.82
CA LEU A 74 6.47 16.35 11.83
C LEU A 74 5.86 15.77 13.12
N ALA A 75 5.96 16.48 14.25
CA ALA A 75 5.30 16.09 15.48
C ALA A 75 3.78 16.29 15.37
N GLY A 76 3.34 17.43 14.83
CA GLY A 76 1.92 17.68 14.55
C GLY A 76 1.32 16.67 13.58
N LEU A 77 2.08 16.25 12.56
CA LEU A 77 1.65 15.19 11.63
C LEU A 77 1.51 13.85 12.34
N ALA A 78 2.48 13.48 13.16
CA ALA A 78 2.48 12.24 13.91
C ALA A 78 1.24 12.13 14.81
N ASP A 79 0.93 13.20 15.55
CA ASP A 79 -0.26 13.27 16.40
C ASP A 79 -1.54 13.23 15.55
N ARG A 80 -1.57 13.92 14.41
CA ARG A 80 -2.74 14.00 13.52
C ARG A 80 -3.13 12.66 12.90
N ILE A 81 -2.16 11.85 12.48
CA ILE A 81 -2.41 10.58 11.79
C ILE A 81 -2.19 9.35 12.70
N GLY A 82 -1.95 9.56 13.99
CA GLY A 82 -1.85 8.50 15.00
C GLY A 82 -0.63 7.60 14.84
N VAL A 83 0.55 8.15 14.51
CA VAL A 83 1.80 7.40 14.36
C VAL A 83 2.94 8.05 15.14
N SER A 84 4.09 7.38 15.23
CA SER A 84 5.29 8.00 15.82
C SER A 84 5.88 9.09 14.91
N LYS A 85 6.59 10.06 15.50
CA LYS A 85 7.32 11.11 14.74
C LYS A 85 8.29 10.53 13.70
N ALA A 86 8.98 9.44 14.05
CA ALA A 86 9.88 8.75 13.12
C ALA A 86 9.11 8.16 11.94
N ARG A 87 7.94 7.55 12.19
CA ARG A 87 7.09 7.00 11.12
C ARG A 87 6.50 8.09 10.24
N ALA A 88 6.07 9.21 10.82
CA ALA A 88 5.60 10.38 10.08
C ALA A 88 6.69 10.94 9.14
N ALA A 89 7.94 11.05 9.64
CA ALA A 89 9.08 11.46 8.82
C ALA A 89 9.35 10.50 7.66
N GLN A 90 9.26 9.18 7.91
CA GLN A 90 9.43 8.17 6.88
C GLN A 90 8.36 8.28 5.79
N LEU A 91 7.08 8.48 6.15
CA LEU A 91 5.99 8.64 5.18
C LEU A 91 6.22 9.86 4.27
N VAL A 92 6.59 11.02 4.84
CA VAL A 92 6.90 12.21 4.04
C VAL A 92 8.11 11.97 3.12
N LYS A 93 9.13 11.24 3.59
CA LYS A 93 10.29 10.87 2.77
C LYS A 93 9.88 9.94 1.62
N THR A 94 9.09 8.89 1.90
CA THR A 94 8.60 7.94 0.89
C THR A 94 7.79 8.64 -0.20
N ALA A 95 6.87 9.54 0.17
CA ALA A 95 6.08 10.30 -0.80
C ALA A 95 6.96 11.11 -1.77
N ARG A 96 8.05 11.71 -1.26
CA ARG A 96 9.01 12.47 -2.09
C ARG A 96 9.84 11.60 -3.02
N SER A 97 10.11 10.34 -2.66
CA SER A 97 10.82 9.39 -3.54
C SER A 97 9.92 8.81 -4.62
N VAL A 98 8.62 8.66 -4.37
CA VAL A 98 7.65 8.15 -5.37
C VAL A 98 7.36 9.20 -6.45
N GLY A 99 7.36 10.50 -6.10
CA GLY A 99 7.14 11.60 -7.04
C GLY A 99 8.37 12.05 -7.84
N ARG A 100 9.57 11.51 -7.57
CA ARG A 100 10.76 11.77 -8.40
C ARG A 100 10.91 10.63 -9.41
N PRO A 101 10.99 10.91 -10.73
CA PRO A 101 11.39 9.88 -11.68
C PRO A 101 12.74 9.33 -11.21
N LYS A 102 12.87 8.00 -11.12
CA LYS A 102 14.16 7.36 -10.84
C LYS A 102 15.11 7.74 -11.97
N THR A 103 15.94 8.76 -11.75
CA THR A 103 17.09 9.00 -12.63
C THR A 103 18.03 7.82 -12.47
N SER A 104 18.42 7.27 -13.61
CA SER A 104 19.22 6.07 -13.83
C SER A 104 20.67 6.17 -13.33
N GLU A 105 20.88 6.62 -12.09
CA GLU A 105 22.22 6.77 -11.49
C GLU A 105 22.46 5.86 -10.26
N ASP A 106 21.43 5.18 -9.74
CA ASP A 106 21.57 4.30 -8.56
C ASP A 106 21.78 2.81 -8.90
N GLU A 107 22.17 2.48 -10.13
CA GLU A 107 22.38 1.09 -10.58
C GLU A 107 23.86 0.67 -10.63
N HIS A 108 24.78 1.38 -9.95
CA HIS A 108 26.17 0.96 -9.77
C HIS A 108 26.69 1.27 -8.37
N VAL A 109 26.57 0.29 -7.45
CA VAL A 109 27.62 -0.09 -6.46
C VAL A 109 27.50 -1.58 -6.18
#